data_AF-A0A7J0AFM1-F1
#
_entry.id   AF-A0A7J0AFM1-F1
#
_cell.length_a   1.000
_cell.length_b   1.000
_cell.length_c   1.000
_cell.angle_alpha   90.00
_cell.angle_beta   90.00
_cell.angle_gamma   90.00
#
_symmetry.space_group_name_H-M   'P 1'
#
loop_
_entity.id
_entity.type
_entity.pdbx_description
1 polymer ?
#
loop_
_entity_poly.entity_id
_entity_poly.type
_entity_poly.pdbx_seq_one_letter_code
_entity_poly.pdbx_strand_id
1 'polypeptide(L)'
;MCAARKNFSPQREVLGFTYPKLHTGKSWYIDFTSYDPATGTMRRKKYMLDRIGKVSDRRKRASEMIESLLKLLRSGWSPWVNVEDNRGYCLLSEALEKYERSLEKLPKLKTRQSYGSRLNVLREYIGLQVIPPRYVYQYNTSFVSDFLDWLYLDREVGGRTRNNYRGWCSSLAAFFIEREYISNNPVEKIRNVAETPKKRQPLSSAMLYKLRTYLILSYGR
;
A
#
# COMPACT_ATOMS: atom_id res chain seq x y z
N MET A 1 10.40 59.73 -1.60
CA MET A 1 10.56 58.51 -0.79
C MET A 1 9.66 57.43 -1.37
N CYS A 2 10.19 56.58 -2.25
CA CYS A 2 9.41 55.53 -2.90
C CYS A 2 9.14 54.38 -1.92
N ALA A 3 7.86 54.04 -1.72
CA ALA A 3 7.44 52.98 -0.82
C ALA A 3 7.99 51.61 -1.28
N ALA A 4 8.60 50.87 -0.34
CA ALA A 4 9.12 49.53 -0.58
C ALA A 4 7.99 48.60 -1.07
N ARG A 5 8.21 47.96 -2.21
CA ARG A 5 7.30 46.94 -2.76
C ARG A 5 7.18 45.80 -1.74
N LYS A 6 5.99 45.60 -1.19
CA LYS A 6 5.66 44.39 -0.43
C LYS A 6 5.77 43.20 -1.40
N ASN A 7 6.79 42.36 -1.20
CA ASN A 7 6.91 41.09 -1.91
C ASN A 7 5.68 40.25 -1.57
N PHE A 8 4.83 39.99 -2.56
CA PHE A 8 3.77 39.01 -2.45
C PHE A 8 4.41 37.64 -2.26
N SER A 9 4.41 37.13 -1.03
CA SER A 9 4.70 35.73 -0.74
C SER A 9 3.39 34.96 -0.95
N PRO A 10 3.28 34.14 -2.01
CA PRO A 10 2.12 33.27 -2.15
C PRO A 10 2.05 32.40 -0.89
N GLN A 11 0.86 32.30 -0.31
CA GLN A 11 0.61 31.32 0.74
C GLN A 11 1.13 29.97 0.22
N ARG A 12 1.95 29.28 1.02
CA ARG A 12 2.32 27.91 0.73
C ARG A 12 1.03 27.08 0.75
N GLU A 13 0.32 27.00 -0.38
CA GLU A 13 -0.12 25.69 -0.81
C GLU A 13 1.11 24.82 -0.63
N VAL A 14 1.03 23.83 0.27
CA VAL A 14 2.19 23.03 0.70
C VAL A 14 2.58 22.13 -0.47
N LEU A 15 3.09 22.74 -1.54
CA LEU A 15 3.68 22.05 -2.67
C LEU A 15 4.78 21.20 -2.05
N GLY A 16 4.68 19.88 -2.23
CA GLY A 16 5.71 18.92 -1.82
C GLY A 16 7.02 19.10 -2.60
N PHE A 17 7.29 20.27 -3.17
CA PHE A 17 8.51 20.60 -3.90
C PHE A 17 8.81 22.10 -3.89
N THR A 18 10.06 22.47 -4.17
CA THR A 18 10.49 23.84 -4.49
C THR A 18 10.67 24.00 -5.99
N TYR A 19 10.43 25.18 -6.54
CA TYR A 19 10.68 25.45 -7.96
C TYR A 19 12.14 25.17 -8.35
N PRO A 20 12.40 24.51 -9.49
CA PRO A 20 13.75 24.33 -10.02
C PRO A 20 14.44 25.66 -10.26
N LYS A 21 15.69 25.79 -9.79
CA LYS A 21 16.48 27.02 -9.91
C LYS A 21 17.82 26.74 -10.56
N LEU A 22 18.24 27.63 -11.46
CA LEU A 22 19.58 27.63 -12.03
C LEU A 22 20.55 28.33 -11.06
N HIS A 23 21.62 27.64 -10.71
CA HIS A 23 22.77 28.18 -9.99
C HIS A 23 23.95 28.33 -10.94
N THR A 24 24.62 29.47 -10.86
CA THR A 24 25.78 29.84 -11.68
C THR A 24 26.96 30.18 -10.78
N GLY A 25 28.19 29.99 -11.26
CA GLY A 25 29.42 30.23 -10.50
C GLY A 25 30.52 29.24 -10.90
N LYS A 26 31.26 28.71 -9.91
CA LYS A 26 32.30 27.67 -10.11
C LYS A 26 31.75 26.39 -10.76
N SER A 27 30.50 26.04 -10.44
CA SER A 27 29.76 24.94 -11.05
C SER A 27 28.36 25.41 -11.38
N TRP A 28 27.85 24.96 -12.53
CA TRP A 28 26.53 25.28 -13.01
C TRP A 28 25.62 24.07 -12.86
N TYR A 29 24.48 24.28 -12.23
CA TYR A 29 23.53 23.21 -11.98
C TYR A 29 22.12 23.75 -11.79
N ILE A 30 21.15 22.87 -11.98
CA ILE A 30 19.78 23.08 -11.56
C ILE A 30 19.54 22.24 -10.32
N ASP A 31 18.86 22.81 -9.33
CA ASP A 31 18.38 22.04 -8.20
C ASP A 31 16.92 22.33 -7.87
N PHE A 32 16.34 21.41 -7.13
CA PHE A 32 15.08 21.60 -6.43
C PHE A 32 15.03 20.63 -5.26
N THR A 33 14.10 20.88 -4.34
CA THR A 33 13.77 19.97 -3.25
C THR A 33 12.39 19.37 -3.54
N SER A 34 12.19 18.10 -3.25
CA SER A 34 10.90 17.42 -3.36
C SER A 34 10.72 16.43 -2.22
N TYR A 35 9.48 16.18 -1.85
CA TYR A 35 9.11 15.25 -0.79
C TYR A 35 9.45 13.83 -1.22
N ASP A 36 10.16 13.13 -0.34
CA ASP A 36 10.44 11.71 -0.47
C ASP A 36 9.49 10.95 0.46
N PRO A 37 8.48 10.26 -0.10
CA PRO A 37 7.53 9.49 0.69
C PRO A 37 8.16 8.33 1.45
N ALA A 38 9.30 7.77 0.99
CA ALA A 38 9.95 6.67 1.68
C ALA A 38 10.61 7.09 3.00
N THR A 39 11.11 8.33 3.06
CA THR A 39 11.78 8.87 4.26
C THR A 39 10.94 9.89 5.02
N GLY A 40 9.84 10.36 4.44
CA GLY A 40 8.98 11.40 5.02
C GLY A 40 9.62 12.79 5.04
N THR A 41 10.70 13.01 4.27
CA THR A 41 11.49 14.25 4.32
C THR A 41 11.61 14.90 2.95
N MET A 42 11.89 16.21 2.95
CA MET A 42 12.20 16.95 1.72
C MET A 42 13.66 16.70 1.32
N ARG A 43 13.89 16.13 0.14
CA ARG A 43 15.24 15.82 -0.37
C ARG A 43 15.58 16.65 -1.60
N ARG A 44 16.84 17.12 -1.65
CA ARG A 44 17.37 17.95 -2.73
C ARG A 44 17.90 17.09 -3.88
N LYS A 45 17.44 17.38 -5.11
CA LYS A 45 17.96 16.79 -6.34
C LYS A 45 18.75 17.85 -7.11
N LYS A 46 19.89 17.44 -7.68
CA LYS A 46 20.82 18.31 -8.43
C LYS A 46 21.10 17.73 -9.81
N TYR A 47 21.02 18.56 -10.84
CA TYR A 47 21.37 18.26 -12.23
C TYR A 47 22.51 19.17 -12.68
N MET A 48 23.66 18.59 -12.98
CA MET A 48 24.85 19.35 -13.38
C MET A 48 24.78 19.75 -14.86
N LEU A 49 25.26 20.96 -15.17
CA LEU A 49 25.33 21.51 -16.52
C LEU A 49 26.77 21.81 -16.98
N ASP A 50 27.76 21.48 -16.14
CA ASP A 50 29.18 21.79 -16.38
C ASP A 50 29.75 21.19 -17.67
N ARG A 51 29.15 20.10 -18.18
CA ARG A 51 29.54 19.46 -19.43
C ARG A 51 29.30 20.33 -20.68
N ILE A 52 28.43 21.34 -20.60
CA ILE A 52 28.12 22.24 -21.73
C ILE A 52 29.10 23.41 -21.69
N GLY A 53 30.05 23.46 -22.62
CA GLY A 53 31.11 24.49 -22.60
C GLY A 53 30.60 25.92 -22.81
N LYS A 54 29.69 26.13 -23.77
CA LYS A 54 29.22 27.47 -24.14
C LYS A 54 28.13 27.99 -23.19
N VAL A 55 28.33 29.20 -22.66
CA VAL A 55 27.44 29.82 -21.66
C VAL A 55 26.02 30.05 -22.20
N SER A 56 25.88 30.46 -23.47
CA SER A 56 24.57 30.64 -24.13
C SER A 56 23.77 29.35 -24.15
N ASP A 57 24.42 28.26 -24.54
CA ASP A 57 23.79 26.96 -24.74
C ASP A 57 23.45 26.34 -23.38
N ARG A 58 24.30 26.58 -22.38
CA ARG A 58 24.07 26.19 -21.00
C ARG A 58 22.83 26.89 -20.42
N ARG A 59 22.66 28.19 -20.67
CA ARG A 59 21.45 28.95 -20.26
C ARG A 59 20.20 28.46 -20.98
N LYS A 60 20.28 28.21 -22.30
CA LYS A 60 19.18 27.67 -23.09
C LYS A 60 18.74 26.30 -22.56
N ARG A 61 19.70 25.39 -22.37
CA ARG A 61 19.45 24.05 -21.80
C ARG A 61 18.89 24.11 -20.39
N ALA A 62 19.38 25.05 -19.58
CA ALA A 62 18.86 25.23 -18.23
C ALA A 62 17.38 25.63 -18.25
N SER A 63 17.00 26.57 -19.13
CA SER A 63 15.62 27.02 -19.28
C SER A 63 14.68 25.87 -19.67
N GLU A 64 15.06 25.09 -20.70
CA GLU A 64 14.31 23.91 -21.15
C GLU A 64 14.12 22.87 -20.03
N MET A 65 15.18 22.63 -19.26
CA MET A 65 15.16 21.67 -18.16
C MET A 65 14.30 22.17 -16.98
N ILE A 66 14.37 23.45 -16.64
CA ILE A 66 13.53 24.05 -15.59
C ILE A 66 12.05 23.94 -15.96
N GLU A 67 11.68 24.25 -17.21
CA GLU A 67 10.31 24.16 -17.69
C GLU A 67 9.79 22.71 -17.63
N SER A 68 10.60 21.76 -18.12
CA SER A 68 10.27 20.33 -18.10
C SER A 68 10.12 19.79 -16.68
N LEU A 69 11.07 20.09 -15.79
CA LEU A 69 11.04 19.68 -14.39
C LEU A 69 9.84 20.30 -13.67
N LEU A 70 9.53 21.57 -13.94
CA LEU A 70 8.40 22.24 -13.32
C LEU A 70 7.08 21.59 -13.73
N LYS A 71 6.91 21.23 -15.01
CA LYS A 71 5.72 20.51 -15.49
C LYS A 71 5.56 19.16 -14.77
N LEU A 72 6.66 18.40 -14.65
CA LEU A 72 6.67 17.11 -13.93
C LEU A 72 6.33 17.26 -12.45
N LEU A 73 6.96 18.21 -11.76
CA LEU A 73 6.72 18.47 -10.34
C LEU A 73 5.27 18.89 -10.07
N ARG A 74 4.70 19.74 -10.93
CA ARG A 74 3.28 20.14 -10.85
C ARG A 74 2.33 18.98 -11.12
N SER A 75 2.71 18.00 -11.93
CA SER A 75 1.93 16.77 -12.12
C SER A 75 2.15 15.73 -11.02
N GLY A 76 2.86 16.07 -9.93
CA GLY A 76 3.08 15.19 -8.79
C GLY A 76 4.25 14.21 -8.93
N TRP A 77 5.11 14.37 -9.94
CA TRP A 77 6.31 13.55 -10.08
C TRP A 77 7.34 13.89 -9.00
N SER A 78 8.02 12.88 -8.46
CA SER A 78 9.14 13.04 -7.53
C SER A 78 10.34 12.21 -8.03
N PRO A 79 11.57 12.75 -8.05
CA PRO A 79 12.78 12.02 -8.45
C PRO A 79 13.16 10.89 -7.48
N TRP A 80 12.48 10.80 -6.34
CA TRP A 80 12.67 9.76 -5.31
C TRP A 80 11.64 8.64 -5.46
N VAL A 81 10.68 8.79 -6.37
CA VAL A 81 9.63 7.83 -6.69
C VAL A 81 9.96 7.26 -8.07
N ASN A 82 10.20 5.95 -8.15
CA ASN A 82 10.30 5.28 -9.44
C ASN A 82 8.91 5.30 -10.12
N VAL A 83 8.88 5.57 -11.44
CA VAL A 83 7.61 5.70 -12.19
C VAL A 83 6.86 4.36 -12.27
N GLU A 84 7.58 3.24 -12.17
CA GLU A 84 7.00 1.90 -11.97
C GLU A 84 6.32 1.74 -10.59
N ASP A 85 6.74 2.52 -9.59
CA ASP A 85 6.23 2.49 -8.20
C ASP A 85 5.18 3.58 -7.90
N ASN A 86 4.79 4.44 -8.85
CA ASN A 86 3.98 5.64 -8.55
C ASN A 86 2.63 5.30 -7.87
N ARG A 87 2.06 4.13 -8.19
CA ARG A 87 0.85 3.62 -7.53
C ARG A 87 1.14 2.93 -6.19
N GLY A 88 2.33 2.41 -5.96
CA GLY A 88 2.74 1.86 -4.66
C GLY A 88 2.79 2.91 -3.55
N TYR A 89 2.96 4.19 -3.91
CA TYR A 89 2.85 5.33 -3.00
C TYR A 89 1.42 5.84 -2.79
N CYS A 90 0.40 5.16 -3.31
CA CYS A 90 -0.97 5.36 -2.84
C CYS A 90 -1.06 5.04 -1.35
N LEU A 91 -1.92 5.75 -0.63
CA LEU A 91 -2.15 5.46 0.78
C LEU A 91 -2.74 4.06 0.93
N LEU A 92 -2.21 3.29 1.87
CA LEU A 92 -2.72 1.95 2.15
C LEU A 92 -4.19 2.00 2.59
N SER A 93 -4.58 3.02 3.36
CA SER A 93 -5.97 3.25 3.76
C SER A 93 -6.92 3.37 2.55
N GLU A 94 -6.58 4.23 1.58
CA GLU A 94 -7.38 4.41 0.36
C GLU A 94 -7.46 3.12 -0.48
N ALA A 95 -6.37 2.37 -0.56
CA ALA A 95 -6.35 1.09 -1.27
C ALA A 95 -7.24 0.04 -0.57
N LEU A 96 -7.23 -0.01 0.76
CA LEU A 96 -8.10 -0.88 1.56
C LEU A 96 -9.58 -0.48 1.46
N GLU A 97 -9.89 0.82 1.39
CA GLU A 97 -11.27 1.30 1.13
C GLU A 97 -11.76 0.89 -0.26
N LYS A 98 -10.91 1.02 -1.29
CA LYS A 98 -11.24 0.53 -2.65
C LYS A 98 -11.46 -0.99 -2.65
N TYR A 99 -10.65 -1.72 -1.91
CA TYR A 99 -10.82 -3.17 -1.73
C TYR A 99 -12.17 -3.49 -1.07
N GLU A 100 -12.50 -2.81 0.03
CA GLU A 100 -13.77 -2.99 0.73
C GLU A 100 -14.98 -2.77 -0.17
N ARG A 101 -15.00 -1.67 -0.94
CA ARG A 101 -16.05 -1.40 -1.93
C ARG A 101 -16.12 -2.49 -3.01
N SER A 102 -14.98 -3.03 -3.42
CA SER A 102 -14.94 -4.13 -4.40
C SER A 102 -15.55 -5.43 -3.86
N LEU A 103 -15.52 -5.66 -2.54
CA LEU A 103 -16.13 -6.84 -1.94
C LEU A 103 -17.63 -6.88 -2.19
N GLU A 104 -18.32 -5.73 -2.23
CA GLU A 104 -19.76 -5.67 -2.50
C GLU A 104 -20.14 -6.31 -3.84
N LYS A 105 -19.23 -6.26 -4.82
CA LYS A 105 -19.41 -6.82 -6.17
C LYS A 105 -19.21 -8.33 -6.23
N LEU A 106 -18.71 -8.98 -5.17
CA LEU A 106 -18.57 -10.43 -5.16
C LEU A 106 -19.94 -11.12 -5.06
N PRO A 107 -20.22 -12.15 -5.88
CA PRO A 107 -21.54 -12.78 -5.92
C PRO A 107 -21.87 -13.56 -4.63
N LYS A 108 -20.86 -14.13 -3.98
CA LYS A 108 -21.05 -15.04 -2.84
C LYS A 108 -21.07 -14.28 -1.51
N LEU A 109 -22.25 -14.15 -0.90
CA LEU A 109 -22.46 -13.45 0.38
C LEU A 109 -21.49 -13.91 1.49
N LYS A 110 -21.35 -15.22 1.70
CA LYS A 110 -20.43 -15.73 2.73
C LYS A 110 -18.97 -15.33 2.49
N THR A 111 -18.54 -15.26 1.22
CA THR A 111 -17.18 -14.81 0.90
C THR A 111 -17.03 -13.33 1.23
N ARG A 112 -18.01 -12.49 0.87
CA ARG A 112 -18.04 -11.06 1.22
C ARG A 112 -17.89 -10.83 2.71
N GLN A 113 -18.75 -11.46 3.50
CA GLN A 113 -18.73 -11.35 4.97
C GLN A 113 -17.40 -11.83 5.54
N SER A 114 -16.89 -12.96 5.03
CA SER A 114 -15.62 -13.52 5.48
C SER A 114 -14.44 -12.60 5.15
N TYR A 115 -14.40 -12.01 3.96
CA TYR A 115 -13.32 -11.09 3.56
C TYR A 115 -13.41 -9.76 4.31
N GLY A 116 -14.61 -9.20 4.49
CA GLY A 116 -14.83 -7.99 5.28
C GLY A 116 -14.43 -8.16 6.74
N SER A 117 -14.78 -9.30 7.35
CA SER A 117 -14.34 -9.61 8.72
C SER A 117 -12.81 -9.65 8.85
N ARG A 118 -12.11 -10.26 7.88
CA ARG A 118 -10.63 -10.29 7.89
C ARG A 118 -10.02 -8.92 7.65
N LEU A 119 -10.62 -8.11 6.79
CA LEU A 119 -10.20 -6.73 6.54
C LEU A 119 -10.25 -5.89 7.82
N ASN A 120 -11.32 -6.03 8.61
CA ASN A 120 -11.45 -5.33 9.87
C ASN A 120 -10.39 -5.75 10.89
N VAL A 121 -10.08 -7.05 10.95
CA VAL A 121 -8.99 -7.56 11.81
C VAL A 121 -7.62 -7.06 11.35
N LEU A 122 -7.38 -6.91 10.04
CA LEU A 122 -6.16 -6.28 9.53
C LEU A 122 -6.08 -4.80 9.93
N ARG A 123 -7.19 -4.05 9.86
CA ARG A 123 -7.25 -2.65 10.28
C ARG A 123 -6.98 -2.48 11.77
N GLU A 124 -7.54 -3.38 12.60
CA GLU A 124 -7.25 -3.46 14.02
C GLU A 124 -5.74 -3.65 14.25
N TYR A 125 -5.12 -4.64 13.60
CA TYR A 125 -3.68 -4.88 13.69
C TYR A 125 -2.85 -3.67 13.29
N ILE A 126 -3.19 -3.01 12.18
CA ILE A 126 -2.53 -1.79 11.71
C ILE A 126 -2.63 -0.67 12.77
N GLY A 127 -3.79 -0.53 13.41
CA GLY A 127 -4.01 0.46 14.47
C GLY A 127 -3.24 0.21 15.77
N LEU A 128 -2.81 -1.04 16.01
CA LEU A 128 -1.96 -1.40 17.15
C LEU A 128 -0.47 -1.11 16.91
N GLN A 129 -0.06 -0.82 15.68
CA GLN A 129 1.36 -0.59 15.35
C GLN A 129 1.82 0.78 15.85
N VAL A 130 3.03 0.83 16.42
CA VAL A 130 3.70 2.10 16.78
C VAL A 130 3.92 2.96 15.54
N ILE A 131 4.26 2.33 14.41
CA ILE A 131 4.43 2.97 13.11
C ILE A 131 3.58 2.22 12.09
N PRO A 132 2.31 2.62 11.88
CA PRO A 132 1.44 1.97 10.90
C PRO A 132 1.97 2.14 9.47
N PRO A 133 1.82 1.13 8.60
CA PRO A 133 2.13 1.27 7.18
C PRO A 133 1.26 2.36 6.54
N ARG A 134 1.91 3.34 5.93
CA ARG A 134 1.27 4.48 5.26
C ARG A 134 0.94 4.18 3.80
N TYR A 135 1.81 3.46 3.11
CA TYR A 135 1.76 3.27 1.66
C TYR A 135 1.58 1.79 1.28
N VAL A 136 0.99 1.52 0.12
CA VAL A 136 0.69 0.15 -0.31
C VAL A 136 1.95 -0.69 -0.50
N TYR A 137 3.07 -0.12 -0.94
CA TYR A 137 4.33 -0.86 -1.07
C TYR A 137 4.83 -1.46 0.26
N GLN A 138 4.39 -0.94 1.41
CA GLN A 138 4.72 -1.47 2.73
C GLN A 138 3.93 -2.75 3.07
N TYR A 139 2.92 -3.10 2.28
CA TYR A 139 2.30 -4.43 2.28
C TYR A 139 3.26 -5.45 1.65
N ASN A 140 4.36 -5.73 2.35
CA ASN A 140 5.43 -6.62 1.92
C ASN A 140 5.46 -7.92 2.76
N THR A 141 6.38 -8.84 2.45
CA THR A 141 6.46 -10.14 3.12
C THR A 141 6.65 -10.03 4.62
N SER A 142 7.44 -9.06 5.10
CA SER A 142 7.65 -8.85 6.54
C SER A 142 6.34 -8.43 7.21
N PHE A 143 5.66 -7.41 6.69
CA PHE A 143 4.38 -6.96 7.23
C PHE A 143 3.33 -8.09 7.31
N VAL A 144 3.20 -8.88 6.24
CA VAL A 144 2.23 -9.99 6.23
C VAL A 144 2.65 -11.11 7.19
N SER A 145 3.94 -11.38 7.33
CA SER A 145 4.43 -12.39 8.29
C SER A 145 4.14 -11.95 9.72
N ASP A 146 4.46 -10.70 10.07
CA ASP A 146 4.21 -10.14 11.40
C ASP A 146 2.71 -10.14 11.74
N PHE A 147 1.84 -9.78 10.78
CA PHE A 147 0.40 -9.86 10.95
C PHE A 147 -0.08 -11.30 11.22
N LEU A 148 0.44 -12.27 10.46
CA LEU A 148 0.07 -13.67 10.62
C LEU A 148 0.60 -14.28 11.91
N ASP A 149 1.75 -13.81 12.39
CA ASP A 149 2.33 -14.23 13.67
C ASP A 149 1.55 -13.60 14.83
N TRP A 150 1.16 -12.34 14.73
CA TRP A 150 0.25 -11.71 15.70
C TRP A 150 -1.08 -12.46 15.82
N LEU A 151 -1.67 -12.89 14.70
CA LEU A 151 -2.86 -13.74 14.74
C LEU A 151 -2.62 -15.06 15.48
N TYR A 152 -1.45 -15.68 15.24
CA TYR A 152 -1.16 -17.03 15.72
C TYR A 152 -0.69 -17.07 17.17
N LEU A 153 0.12 -16.09 17.58
CA LEU A 153 0.79 -16.04 18.88
C LEU A 153 0.00 -15.19 19.88
N ASP A 154 -0.41 -13.98 19.49
CA ASP A 154 -1.08 -13.06 20.41
C ASP A 154 -2.60 -13.28 20.48
N ARG A 155 -3.23 -13.58 19.33
CA ARG A 155 -4.67 -13.92 19.28
C ARG A 155 -4.95 -15.41 19.41
N GLU A 156 -3.91 -16.23 19.52
CA GLU A 156 -3.97 -17.68 19.70
C GLU A 156 -4.93 -18.39 18.71
N VAL A 157 -5.03 -17.90 17.47
CA VAL A 157 -5.92 -18.53 16.49
C VAL A 157 -5.32 -19.85 16.01
N GLY A 158 -6.14 -20.89 15.89
CA GLY A 158 -5.67 -22.19 15.41
C GLY A 158 -5.09 -22.15 13.98
N GLY A 159 -4.24 -23.12 13.65
CA GLY A 159 -3.49 -23.17 12.38
C GLY A 159 -4.36 -23.07 11.12
N ARG A 160 -5.56 -23.65 11.12
CA ARG A 160 -6.53 -23.49 10.02
C ARG A 160 -6.95 -22.03 9.83
N THR A 161 -7.26 -21.33 10.93
CA THR A 161 -7.67 -19.93 10.88
C THR A 161 -6.52 -19.07 10.36
N ARG A 162 -5.31 -19.25 10.88
CA ARG A 162 -4.10 -18.57 10.38
C ARG A 162 -3.89 -18.82 8.89
N ASN A 163 -3.96 -20.06 8.43
CA ASN A 163 -3.82 -20.41 7.01
C ASN A 163 -4.93 -19.79 6.15
N ASN A 164 -6.16 -19.68 6.65
CA ASN A 164 -7.24 -18.97 5.96
C ASN A 164 -6.95 -17.46 5.83
N TYR A 165 -6.38 -16.83 6.87
CA TYR A 165 -5.91 -15.45 6.78
C TYR A 165 -4.78 -15.31 5.77
N ARG A 166 -3.81 -16.22 5.75
CA ARG A 166 -2.74 -16.26 4.75
C ARG A 166 -3.31 -16.31 3.32
N GLY A 167 -4.25 -17.21 3.06
CA GLY A 167 -4.92 -17.30 1.75
C GLY A 167 -5.64 -16.01 1.37
N TRP A 168 -6.33 -15.38 2.32
CA TRP A 168 -6.97 -14.08 2.10
C TRP A 168 -5.95 -12.94 1.86
N CYS A 169 -4.85 -12.88 2.60
CA CYS A 169 -3.77 -11.92 2.36
C CYS A 169 -3.19 -12.05 0.94
N SER A 170 -3.10 -13.27 0.42
CA SER A 170 -2.69 -13.52 -0.97
C SER A 170 -3.74 -13.01 -1.97
N SER A 171 -5.04 -13.21 -1.69
CA SER A 171 -6.12 -12.64 -2.52
C SER A 171 -6.15 -11.10 -2.48
N LEU A 172 -5.87 -10.50 -1.32
CA LEU A 172 -5.73 -9.04 -1.19
C LEU A 172 -4.52 -8.52 -1.99
N ALA A 173 -3.39 -9.24 -1.97
CA ALA A 173 -2.23 -8.91 -2.78
C ALA A 173 -2.57 -8.95 -4.28
N ALA A 174 -3.31 -9.95 -4.75
CA ALA A 174 -3.75 -10.03 -6.14
C ALA A 174 -4.56 -8.80 -6.55
N PHE A 175 -5.48 -8.32 -5.70
CA PHE A 175 -6.22 -7.09 -5.92
C PHE A 175 -5.31 -5.85 -6.04
N PHE A 176 -4.23 -5.79 -5.25
CA PHE A 176 -3.24 -4.73 -5.33
C PHE A 176 -2.38 -4.81 -6.60
N ILE A 177 -2.01 -6.02 -7.03
CA ILE A 177 -1.24 -6.26 -8.27
C ILE A 177 -2.06 -5.85 -9.50
N GLU A 178 -3.35 -6.24 -9.58
CA GLU A 178 -4.26 -5.84 -10.67
C GLU A 178 -4.38 -4.32 -10.84
N ARG A 179 -4.14 -3.57 -9.76
CA ARG A 179 -4.17 -2.11 -9.74
C ARG A 179 -2.78 -1.49 -9.86
N GLU A 180 -1.76 -2.31 -10.07
CA GLU A 180 -0.35 -1.93 -10.16
C GLU A 180 0.13 -1.19 -8.89
N TYR A 181 -0.47 -1.47 -7.73
CA TYR A 181 0.02 -0.93 -6.45
C TYR A 181 1.29 -1.65 -5.97
N ILE A 182 1.43 -2.94 -6.28
CA ILE A 182 2.62 -3.74 -6.01
C ILE A 182 2.90 -4.65 -7.19
N SER A 183 4.15 -5.06 -7.36
CA SER A 183 4.60 -5.89 -8.50
C SER A 183 4.54 -7.40 -8.22
N ASN A 184 4.62 -7.82 -6.97
CA ASN A 184 4.73 -9.23 -6.58
C ASN A 184 3.85 -9.54 -5.37
N ASN A 185 3.45 -10.80 -5.21
CA ASN A 185 2.63 -11.22 -4.09
C ASN A 185 3.51 -11.51 -2.85
N PRO A 186 3.38 -10.75 -1.74
CA PRO A 186 4.22 -10.89 -0.56
C PRO A 186 4.04 -12.21 0.18
N VAL A 187 2.98 -12.97 -0.14
CA VAL A 187 2.58 -14.20 0.57
C VAL A 187 3.21 -15.47 0.00
N GLU A 188 3.84 -15.39 -1.18
CA GLU A 188 4.41 -16.55 -1.89
C GLU A 188 5.38 -17.35 -1.03
N LYS A 189 6.26 -16.65 -0.30
CA LYS A 189 7.31 -17.26 0.52
C LYS A 189 6.83 -17.71 1.90
N ILE A 190 5.66 -17.25 2.33
CA ILE A 190 5.12 -17.60 3.65
C ILE A 190 4.57 -19.03 3.56
N ARG A 191 4.92 -19.93 4.48
CA ARG A 191 4.39 -21.31 4.47
C ARG A 191 3.13 -21.45 5.31
N ASN A 192 2.33 -22.47 5.03
CA ASN A 192 1.22 -22.86 5.90
C ASN A 192 1.76 -23.47 7.21
N VAL A 193 1.04 -23.26 8.30
CA VAL A 193 1.30 -23.96 9.57
C VAL A 193 0.50 -25.26 9.62
N ALA A 194 0.91 -26.19 10.48
CA ALA A 194 0.19 -27.46 10.65
C ALA A 194 -1.25 -27.22 11.14
N GLU A 195 -2.20 -27.95 10.56
CA GLU A 195 -3.59 -27.92 11.01
C GLU A 195 -3.88 -29.07 11.96
N THR A 196 -4.65 -28.81 13.01
CA THR A 196 -5.24 -29.86 13.82
C THR A 196 -6.19 -30.72 12.97
N PRO A 197 -6.19 -32.05 13.15
CA PRO A 197 -7.07 -32.94 12.40
C PRO A 197 -8.54 -32.58 12.58
N LYS A 198 -9.34 -32.84 11.55
CA LYS A 198 -10.79 -32.57 11.60
C LYS A 198 -11.43 -33.45 12.67
N LYS A 199 -12.07 -32.82 13.67
CA LYS A 199 -12.84 -33.51 14.71
C LYS A 199 -14.15 -34.13 14.18
N ARG A 200 -14.74 -33.55 13.12
CA ARG A 200 -16.00 -34.02 12.53
C ARG A 200 -15.75 -35.29 11.72
N GLN A 201 -16.43 -36.36 12.10
CA GLN A 201 -16.43 -37.64 11.38
C GLN A 201 -17.71 -37.78 10.54
N PRO A 202 -17.66 -38.46 9.39
CA PRO A 202 -18.88 -38.79 8.64
C PRO A 202 -19.80 -39.69 9.49
N LEU A 203 -21.11 -39.46 9.39
CA LEU A 203 -22.10 -40.31 10.05
C LEU A 203 -22.09 -41.68 9.37
N SER A 204 -21.96 -42.75 10.15
CA SER A 204 -22.10 -44.12 9.64
C SER A 204 -23.57 -44.44 9.33
N SER A 205 -23.82 -45.44 8.49
CA SER A 205 -25.17 -45.91 8.18
C SER A 205 -25.98 -46.28 9.42
N ALA A 206 -25.32 -46.87 10.43
CA ALA A 206 -25.95 -47.19 11.72
C ALA A 206 -26.33 -45.93 12.52
N MET A 207 -25.49 -44.89 12.50
CA MET A 207 -25.79 -43.60 13.15
C MET A 207 -26.95 -42.90 12.45
N LEU A 208 -27.01 -42.95 11.11
CA LEU A 208 -28.11 -42.40 10.33
C LEU A 208 -29.44 -43.12 10.61
N TYR A 209 -29.41 -44.45 10.73
CA TYR A 209 -30.59 -45.22 11.11
C TYR A 209 -31.09 -44.82 12.50
N LYS A 210 -30.19 -44.76 13.50
CA LYS A 210 -30.53 -44.30 14.86
C LYS A 210 -31.13 -42.89 14.83
N LEU A 211 -30.52 -41.96 14.10
CA LEU A 211 -31.01 -40.59 13.97
C LEU A 211 -32.43 -40.56 13.39
N ARG A 212 -32.69 -41.33 12.33
CA ARG A 212 -34.02 -41.47 11.73
C ARG A 212 -35.05 -41.99 12.74
N THR A 213 -34.71 -43.05 13.47
CA THR A 213 -35.60 -43.64 14.48
C THR A 213 -35.97 -42.63 15.57
N TYR A 214 -34.98 -41.89 16.08
CA TYR A 214 -35.23 -40.83 17.06
C TYR A 214 -36.17 -39.75 16.53
N LEU A 215 -35.94 -39.27 15.30
CA LEU A 215 -36.76 -38.23 14.69
C LEU A 215 -38.22 -38.68 14.50
N ILE A 216 -38.46 -39.92 14.09
CA ILE A 216 -39.83 -40.45 13.90
C ILE A 216 -40.57 -40.58 15.24
N LEU A 217 -39.91 -41.07 16.29
CA LEU A 217 -40.52 -41.23 17.61
C LEU A 217 -40.88 -39.89 18.26
N SER A 218 -40.15 -38.81 17.95
CA SER A 218 -40.43 -37.47 18.46
C SER A 218 -41.55 -36.71 17.74
N TYR A 219 -41.96 -37.13 16.53
CA TYR A 219 -43.08 -36.52 15.79
C TYR A 219 -44.41 -37.27 15.98
N GLY A 220 -44.42 -38.37 16.74
CA GLY A 220 -45.61 -39.16 17.07
C GLY A 220 -46.21 -38.87 18.45
N ARG A 221 -45.85 -37.75 19.09
CA ARG A 221 -46.49 -37.20 20.30
C ARG A 221 -47.06 -35.83 20.02
#